data_AF-A0A098YQE4-F1
#
_entry.id   AF-A0A098YQE4-F1
#
_cell.length_a   1.000
_cell.length_b   1.000
_cell.length_c   1.000
_cell.angle_alpha   90.00
_cell.angle_beta   90.00
_cell.angle_gamma   90.00
#
_symmetry.space_group_name_H-M   'P 1'
#
loop_
_entity.id
_entity.type
_entity.pdbx_description
1 polymer ?
#
loop_
_entity_poly.entity_id
_entity_poly.type
_entity_poly.pdbx_seq_one_letter_code
_entity_poly.pdbx_strand_id
1 'polypeptide(L)'
;MAQEDDLRALGKVMDFMRGISVIFLLVNCYWFCYEAFQQWNFTLGIINKILMNFQRTTGLFSSILWTKLFCVVFLALSCLGTKGVKEEKITWPKIWTVLFFGFVFFFLNWWLLVLPIGKIGVASLYIFTLSVGYICLLMGGVWMSRLLKNNLMDDVFNTENESFMQETRLMENEYSVNLPTRFYYKK
;
A
#
# COMPACT_ATOMS: atom_id res chain seq x y z
N MET A 1 17.62 -11.52 18.18
CA MET A 1 16.91 -10.73 19.20
C MET A 1 16.85 -9.24 18.85
N ALA A 2 17.90 -8.42 19.00
CA ALA A 2 17.79 -6.96 18.73
C ALA A 2 17.22 -6.61 17.34
N GLN A 3 17.72 -7.26 16.28
CA GLN A 3 17.23 -7.05 14.91
C GLN A 3 15.77 -7.51 14.69
N GLU A 4 15.29 -8.50 15.44
CA GLU A 4 13.89 -8.96 15.36
C GLU A 4 12.95 -8.01 16.09
N ASP A 5 13.38 -7.46 17.22
CA ASP A 5 12.65 -6.44 17.97
C ASP A 5 12.50 -5.15 17.17
N ASP A 6 13.56 -4.71 16.48
CA ASP A 6 13.53 -3.54 15.59
C ASP A 6 12.54 -3.74 14.42
N LEU A 7 12.53 -4.93 13.81
CA LEU A 7 11.58 -5.26 12.75
C LEU A 7 10.13 -5.30 13.26
N ARG A 8 9.91 -5.79 14.48
CA ARG A 8 8.59 -5.80 15.12
C ARG A 8 8.13 -4.40 15.49
N ALA A 9 9.04 -3.54 15.95
CA ALA A 9 8.77 -2.13 16.22
C ALA A 9 8.38 -1.39 14.94
N LEU A 10 9.13 -1.59 13.85
CA LEU A 10 8.81 -1.04 12.53
C LEU A 10 7.44 -1.53 12.04
N GLY A 11 7.14 -2.81 12.27
CA GLY A 11 5.81 -3.43 12.13
C GLY A 11 4.68 -2.57 12.70
N LYS A 12 4.78 -2.27 14.00
CA LYS A 12 3.78 -1.48 14.74
C LYS A 12 3.66 -0.05 14.23
N VAL A 13 4.78 0.59 13.86
CA VAL A 13 4.76 1.96 13.34
C VAL A 13 3.96 2.04 12.04
N MET A 14 4.08 1.03 11.16
CA MET A 14 3.29 1.01 9.94
C MET A 14 1.80 0.79 10.16
N ASP A 15 1.44 -0.10 11.09
CA ASP A 15 0.03 -0.30 11.45
C ASP A 15 -0.57 0.99 12.00
N PHE A 16 0.21 1.75 12.78
CA PHE A 16 -0.17 3.08 13.23
C PHE A 16 -0.34 4.08 12.07
N MET A 17 0.59 4.13 11.12
CA MET A 17 0.47 4.96 9.91
C MET A 17 -0.78 4.61 9.10
N ARG A 18 -1.11 3.31 8.98
CA ARG A 18 -2.35 2.85 8.33
C ARG A 18 -3.59 3.32 9.10
N GLY A 19 -3.56 3.23 10.43
CA GLY A 19 -4.63 3.77 11.28
C GLY A 19 -4.84 5.26 11.07
N ILE A 20 -3.77 6.06 10.99
CA ILE A 20 -3.83 7.49 10.68
C ILE A 20 -4.46 7.73 9.31
N SER A 21 -4.07 6.96 8.30
CA SER A 21 -4.66 7.02 6.95
C SER A 21 -6.18 6.78 6.98
N VAL A 22 -6.65 5.75 7.71
CA VAL A 22 -8.09 5.48 7.88
C VAL A 22 -8.79 6.64 8.60
N ILE A 23 -8.16 7.23 9.61
CA ILE A 23 -8.74 8.41 10.30
C ILE A 23 -8.92 9.56 9.31
N PHE A 24 -7.92 9.87 8.47
CA PHE A 24 -8.07 10.90 7.44
C PHE A 24 -9.19 10.59 6.44
N LEU A 25 -9.37 9.32 6.06
CA LEU A 25 -10.47 8.88 5.22
C LEU A 25 -11.83 9.16 5.87
N LEU A 26 -12.00 8.77 7.13
CA LEU A 26 -13.24 8.99 7.89
C LEU A 26 -13.55 10.47 8.07
N VAL A 27 -12.53 11.27 8.39
CA VAL A 27 -12.67 12.73 8.54
C VAL A 27 -13.03 13.37 7.19
N ASN A 28 -12.48 12.90 6.07
CA ASN A 28 -12.89 13.35 4.73
C ASN A 28 -14.38 13.04 4.48
N CYS A 29 -14.82 11.80 4.74
CA CYS A 29 -16.23 11.43 4.61
C CYS A 29 -17.15 12.29 5.50
N TYR A 30 -16.76 12.50 6.76
CA TYR A 30 -17.55 13.29 7.72
C TYR A 30 -17.66 14.76 7.31
N TRP A 31 -16.55 15.38 6.89
CA TRP A 31 -16.52 16.79 6.51
C TRP A 31 -17.29 17.07 5.22
N PHE A 32 -17.05 16.28 4.16
CA PHE A 32 -17.68 16.52 2.85
C PHE A 32 -19.13 16.01 2.76
N CYS A 33 -19.53 15.07 3.63
CA CYS A 33 -20.92 14.61 3.72
C CYS A 33 -21.62 15.07 4.99
N TYR A 34 -21.18 16.17 5.61
CA TYR A 34 -21.69 16.65 6.90
C TYR A 34 -23.21 16.76 6.96
N GLU A 35 -23.85 17.27 5.90
CA GLU A 35 -25.32 17.40 5.81
C GLU A 35 -26.04 16.04 5.94
N ALA A 36 -25.48 14.96 5.38
CA ALA A 36 -26.05 13.61 5.50
C ALA A 36 -25.86 13.06 6.92
N PHE A 37 -24.70 13.29 7.55
CA PHE A 37 -24.46 12.91 8.94
C PHE A 37 -25.36 13.67 9.92
N GLN A 38 -25.70 14.92 9.61
CA GLN A 38 -26.67 15.71 10.36
C GLN A 38 -28.08 15.11 10.26
N GLN A 39 -28.51 14.67 9.08
CA GLN A 39 -29.79 13.97 8.90
C GLN A 39 -29.82 12.60 9.60
N TRP A 40 -28.67 11.92 9.69
CA TRP A 40 -28.54 10.66 10.43
C TRP A 40 -28.42 10.84 11.96
N ASN A 41 -28.50 12.08 12.49
CA ASN A 41 -28.30 12.41 13.91
C ASN A 41 -26.96 11.91 14.48
N PHE A 42 -25.95 11.69 13.63
CA PHE A 42 -24.63 11.19 14.02
C PHE A 42 -23.62 12.33 14.19
N THR A 43 -24.10 13.54 14.50
CA THR A 43 -23.24 14.71 14.70
C THR A 43 -22.83 14.83 16.16
N LEU A 44 -21.56 14.55 16.44
CA LEU A 44 -20.97 14.80 17.75
C LEU A 44 -20.40 16.23 17.77
N GLY A 45 -20.96 17.10 18.63
CA GLY A 45 -20.51 18.50 18.73
C GLY A 45 -19.02 18.66 19.05
N ILE A 46 -18.42 17.68 19.74
CA ILE A 46 -16.98 17.63 20.03
C ILE A 46 -16.17 17.45 18.73
N ILE A 47 -16.59 16.53 17.86
CA ILE A 47 -15.93 16.26 16.57
C ILE A 47 -15.99 17.52 15.70
N ASN A 48 -17.16 18.17 15.61
CA ASN A 48 -17.30 19.42 14.86
C ASN A 48 -16.34 20.51 15.32
N LYS A 49 -16.21 20.69 16.64
CA LYS A 49 -15.31 21.71 17.21
C LYS A 49 -13.84 21.40 16.92
N ILE A 50 -13.45 20.13 17.00
CA ILE A 50 -12.09 19.70 16.65
C ILE A 50 -11.82 19.96 15.17
N LEU A 51 -12.71 19.53 14.26
CA LEU A 51 -12.51 19.72 12.82
C LEU A 51 -12.49 21.20 12.43
N MET A 52 -13.35 22.05 13.02
CA MET A 52 -13.32 23.50 12.78
C MET A 52 -12.00 24.13 13.23
N ASN A 53 -11.48 23.77 14.40
CA ASN A 53 -10.19 24.26 14.87
C ASN A 53 -9.04 23.79 13.96
N PHE A 54 -9.12 22.54 13.51
CA PHE A 54 -8.14 21.97 12.59
C PHE A 54 -8.16 22.71 11.25
N GLN A 55 -9.35 22.95 10.68
CA GLN A 55 -9.52 23.72 9.45
C GLN A 55 -9.00 25.15 9.60
N ARG A 56 -9.29 25.83 10.72
CA ARG A 56 -8.82 27.20 10.99
C ARG A 56 -7.30 27.31 11.03
N THR A 57 -6.61 26.24 11.44
CA THR A 57 -5.16 26.25 11.65
C THR A 57 -4.39 25.71 10.45
N THR A 58 -4.92 24.69 9.77
CA THR A 58 -4.19 23.94 8.73
C THR A 58 -4.73 24.15 7.31
N GLY A 59 -5.96 24.65 7.16
CA GLY A 59 -6.61 24.78 5.86
C GLY A 59 -6.77 23.45 5.10
N LEU A 60 -6.58 22.32 5.76
CA LEU A 60 -6.48 20.98 5.15
C LEU A 60 -7.76 20.59 4.40
N PHE A 61 -8.93 21.00 4.93
CA PHE A 61 -10.24 20.70 4.37
C PHE A 61 -10.71 21.72 3.33
N SER A 62 -9.88 22.71 2.99
CA SER A 62 -10.20 23.71 1.96
C SER A 62 -10.31 23.09 0.56
N SER A 63 -9.67 21.94 0.33
CA SER A 63 -9.85 21.18 -0.91
C SER A 63 -9.91 19.68 -0.62
N ILE A 64 -10.86 19.02 -1.29
CA ILE A 64 -11.03 17.55 -1.25
C ILE A 64 -9.72 16.84 -1.61
N LEU A 65 -8.93 17.41 -2.52
CA LEU A 65 -7.69 16.82 -2.98
C LEU A 65 -6.62 16.75 -1.88
N TRP A 66 -6.49 17.78 -1.03
CA TRP A 66 -5.45 17.81 0.00
C TRP A 66 -5.64 16.72 1.04
N THR A 67 -6.84 16.62 1.61
CA THR A 67 -7.17 15.54 2.56
C THR A 67 -6.98 14.14 1.95
N LYS A 68 -7.34 13.96 0.68
CA LYS A 68 -7.11 12.71 -0.06
C LYS A 68 -5.63 12.40 -0.25
N LEU A 69 -4.81 13.40 -0.60
CA LEU A 69 -3.37 13.26 -0.73
C LEU A 69 -2.73 12.83 0.59
N PHE A 70 -3.06 13.47 1.71
CA PHE A 70 -2.54 13.07 3.02
C PHE A 70 -2.93 11.62 3.37
N CYS A 71 -4.18 11.23 3.12
CA CYS A 71 -4.64 9.86 3.31
C CYS A 71 -3.78 8.85 2.51
N VAL A 72 -3.51 9.14 1.24
CA VAL A 72 -2.71 8.28 0.34
C VAL A 72 -1.23 8.28 0.72
N VAL A 73 -0.67 9.41 1.17
CA VAL A 73 0.73 9.46 1.64
C VAL A 73 0.92 8.56 2.85
N PHE A 74 0.07 8.66 3.87
CA PHE A 74 0.15 7.77 5.03
C PHE A 74 -0.12 6.31 4.66
N LEU A 75 -1.03 6.05 3.72
CA LEU A 75 -1.27 4.72 3.19
C LEU A 75 -0.03 4.14 2.51
N ALA A 76 0.63 4.91 1.63
CA ALA A 76 1.82 4.51 0.91
C ALA A 76 2.98 4.22 1.89
N LEU A 77 3.21 5.12 2.85
CA LEU A 77 4.20 4.92 3.92
C LEU A 77 3.90 3.66 4.73
N SER A 78 2.62 3.39 5.03
CA SER A 78 2.24 2.17 5.73
C SER A 78 2.51 0.90 4.93
N CYS A 79 2.42 0.95 3.59
CA CYS A 79 2.66 -0.21 2.74
C CYS A 79 4.15 -0.56 2.63
N LEU A 80 5.04 0.43 2.61
CA LEU A 80 6.47 0.26 2.33
C LEU A 80 7.20 -0.65 3.34
N GLY A 81 6.89 -0.58 4.62
CA GLY A 81 7.62 -1.43 5.58
C GLY A 81 7.03 -2.83 5.74
N THR A 82 5.84 -3.13 5.17
CA THR A 82 5.16 -4.41 5.46
C THR A 82 5.97 -5.57 4.91
N LYS A 83 6.23 -6.58 5.73
CA LYS A 83 6.78 -7.86 5.28
C LYS A 83 5.62 -8.71 4.80
N GLY A 84 5.43 -8.79 3.48
CA GLY A 84 4.42 -9.66 2.92
C GLY A 84 4.93 -11.09 2.79
N VAL A 85 4.07 -12.05 3.11
CA VAL A 85 4.28 -13.46 2.82
C VAL A 85 4.32 -13.65 1.30
N LYS A 86 5.25 -14.47 0.79
CA LYS A 86 5.43 -14.75 -0.65
C LYS A 86 4.10 -15.22 -1.26
N GLU A 87 3.65 -14.52 -2.29
CA GLU A 87 2.61 -15.00 -3.21
C GLU A 87 3.17 -14.91 -4.63
N GLU A 88 3.52 -16.06 -5.22
CA GLU A 88 4.21 -16.17 -6.52
C GLU A 88 3.33 -15.81 -7.75
N LYS A 89 2.09 -15.35 -7.56
CA LYS A 89 1.13 -15.12 -8.66
C LYS A 89 0.84 -13.65 -8.98
N ILE A 90 1.55 -12.70 -8.36
CA ILE A 90 1.29 -11.27 -8.58
C ILE A 90 2.23 -10.74 -9.65
N THR A 91 1.67 -10.34 -10.79
CA THR A 91 2.41 -9.73 -11.90
C THR A 91 2.31 -8.20 -11.89
N TRP A 92 3.35 -7.50 -12.38
CA TRP A 92 3.36 -6.04 -12.50
C TRP A 92 2.11 -5.45 -13.19
N PRO A 93 1.61 -6.00 -14.31
CA PRO A 93 0.41 -5.48 -14.96
C PRO A 93 -0.82 -5.49 -14.06
N LYS A 94 -0.98 -6.52 -13.22
CA LYS A 94 -2.10 -6.61 -12.27
C LYS A 94 -2.01 -5.56 -11.16
N ILE A 95 -0.80 -5.22 -10.72
CA ILE A 95 -0.59 -4.16 -9.73
C ILE A 95 -0.98 -2.81 -10.33
N TRP A 96 -0.52 -2.52 -11.55
CA TRP A 96 -0.83 -1.28 -12.25
C TRP A 96 -2.32 -1.10 -12.51
N THR A 97 -3.04 -2.15 -12.92
CA THR A 97 -4.49 -2.06 -13.14
C THR A 97 -5.23 -1.77 -11.83
N VAL A 98 -4.91 -2.48 -10.74
CA VAL A 98 -5.55 -2.25 -9.43
C VAL A 98 -5.24 -0.86 -8.89
N LEU A 99 -4.02 -0.36 -9.04
CA LEU A 99 -3.66 1.00 -8.64
C LEU A 99 -4.37 2.06 -9.50
N PHE A 100 -4.49 1.83 -10.81
CA PHE A 100 -5.20 2.74 -11.70
C PHE A 100 -6.68 2.85 -11.34
N PHE A 101 -7.38 1.72 -11.18
CA PHE A 101 -8.78 1.73 -10.76
C PHE A 101 -8.93 2.32 -9.36
N GLY A 102 -8.02 2.01 -8.42
CA GLY A 102 -8.01 2.62 -7.09
C GLY A 102 -7.85 4.14 -7.15
N PHE A 103 -6.95 4.64 -7.99
CA PHE A 103 -6.74 6.08 -8.18
C PHE A 103 -7.98 6.77 -8.77
N VAL A 104 -8.57 6.20 -9.83
CA VAL A 104 -9.79 6.72 -10.46
C VAL A 104 -10.94 6.74 -9.45
N PHE A 105 -11.21 5.62 -8.78
CA PHE A 105 -12.26 5.53 -7.76
C PHE A 105 -11.95 6.30 -6.48
N PHE A 106 -10.78 6.87 -6.27
CA PHE A 106 -10.48 7.65 -5.07
C PHE A 106 -10.48 9.14 -5.35
N PHE A 107 -9.77 9.57 -6.41
CA PHE A 107 -9.60 10.98 -6.75
C PHE A 107 -10.72 11.52 -7.64
N LEU A 108 -11.21 10.74 -8.61
CA LEU A 108 -12.18 11.24 -9.59
C LEU A 108 -13.63 11.27 -9.08
N ASN A 109 -13.92 11.01 -7.80
CA ASN A 109 -15.30 11.03 -7.25
C ASN A 109 -15.91 12.42 -6.99
N TRP A 110 -15.22 13.51 -7.33
CA TRP A 110 -15.70 14.87 -7.06
C TRP A 110 -17.06 15.20 -7.73
N TRP A 111 -17.27 14.76 -8.97
CA TRP A 111 -18.54 14.86 -9.71
C TRP A 111 -19.74 14.24 -8.98
N LEU A 112 -19.54 13.20 -8.16
CA LEU A 112 -20.63 12.54 -7.44
C LEU A 112 -21.29 13.46 -6.42
N LEU A 113 -20.54 14.42 -5.87
CA LEU A 113 -21.05 15.39 -4.89
C LEU A 113 -22.00 16.43 -5.51
N VAL A 114 -21.99 16.57 -6.85
CA VAL A 114 -22.80 17.54 -7.60
C VAL A 114 -24.12 16.93 -8.10
N LEU A 115 -24.29 15.61 -7.96
CA LEU A 115 -25.48 14.91 -8.47
C LEU A 115 -26.76 15.28 -7.67
N PRO A 116 -27.89 15.57 -8.35
CA PRO A 116 -29.15 15.94 -7.70
C PRO A 116 -29.96 14.73 -7.23
N ILE A 117 -29.33 13.72 -6.63
CA ILE A 117 -29.97 12.43 -6.22
C ILE A 117 -30.41 12.46 -4.74
N GLY A 118 -30.28 13.63 -4.10
CA GLY A 118 -30.54 13.82 -2.67
C GLY A 118 -29.29 13.60 -1.81
N LYS A 119 -29.24 14.30 -0.66
CA LYS A 119 -28.04 14.41 0.18
C LYS A 119 -27.56 13.07 0.74
N ILE A 120 -28.50 12.19 1.11
CA ILE A 120 -28.22 10.85 1.62
C ILE A 120 -27.64 9.96 0.51
N GLY A 121 -28.28 9.94 -0.67
CA GLY A 121 -27.84 9.11 -1.81
C GLY A 121 -26.44 9.49 -2.30
N VAL A 122 -26.18 10.80 -2.40
CA VAL A 122 -24.86 11.35 -2.74
C VAL A 122 -23.81 10.94 -1.72
N ALA A 123 -24.10 11.06 -0.41
CA ALA A 123 -23.17 10.68 0.64
C ALA A 123 -22.86 9.18 0.64
N SER A 124 -23.88 8.32 0.54
CA SER A 124 -23.69 6.87 0.48
C SER A 124 -22.84 6.44 -0.72
N LEU A 125 -23.10 7.00 -1.90
CA LEU A 125 -22.38 6.66 -3.13
C LEU A 125 -20.94 7.21 -3.09
N TYR A 126 -20.74 8.41 -2.53
CA TYR A 126 -19.41 8.97 -2.29
C TYR A 126 -18.58 8.12 -1.32
N ILE A 127 -19.15 7.71 -0.18
CA ILE A 127 -18.48 6.85 0.80
C ILE A 127 -18.15 5.47 0.19
N PHE A 128 -19.08 4.90 -0.58
CA PHE A 128 -18.89 3.61 -1.23
C PHE A 128 -17.72 3.65 -2.21
N THR A 129 -17.71 4.63 -3.11
CA THR A 129 -16.64 4.78 -4.10
C THR A 129 -15.29 5.07 -3.44
N LEU A 130 -15.26 5.92 -2.41
CA LEU A 130 -14.05 6.15 -1.60
C LEU A 130 -13.50 4.90 -0.94
N SER A 131 -14.38 4.08 -0.35
CA SER A 131 -14.00 2.86 0.35
C SER A 131 -13.42 1.83 -0.63
N VAL A 132 -14.07 1.65 -1.78
CA VAL A 132 -13.58 0.78 -2.86
C VAL A 132 -12.22 1.28 -3.36
N GLY A 133 -12.09 2.58 -3.66
CA GLY A 133 -10.82 3.19 -4.10
C GLY A 133 -9.70 3.00 -3.08
N TYR A 134 -9.99 3.22 -1.79
CA TYR A 134 -9.03 3.04 -0.70
C TYR A 134 -8.55 1.60 -0.58
N ILE A 135 -9.46 0.63 -0.62
CA ILE A 135 -9.13 -0.80 -0.54
C ILE A 135 -8.28 -1.22 -1.74
N CYS A 136 -8.63 -0.77 -2.96
CA CYS A 136 -7.81 -1.02 -4.15
C CYS A 136 -6.40 -0.43 -4.03
N LEU A 137 -6.26 0.80 -3.55
CA LEU A 137 -4.95 1.42 -3.32
C LEU A 137 -4.14 0.69 -2.24
N LEU A 138 -4.78 0.24 -1.17
CA LEU A 138 -4.13 -0.57 -0.12
C LEU A 138 -3.63 -1.90 -0.69
N MET A 139 -4.47 -2.63 -1.42
CA MET A 139 -4.07 -3.90 -2.03
C MET A 139 -2.93 -3.71 -3.02
N GLY A 140 -3.04 -2.72 -3.92
CA GLY A 140 -2.00 -2.39 -4.90
C GLY A 140 -0.67 -1.98 -4.24
N GLY A 141 -0.73 -1.17 -3.18
CA GLY A 141 0.45 -0.73 -2.43
C GLY A 141 1.15 -1.88 -1.69
N VAL A 142 0.39 -2.77 -1.06
CA VAL A 142 0.94 -3.98 -0.41
C VAL A 142 1.60 -4.90 -1.44
N TRP A 143 0.94 -5.14 -2.58
CA TRP A 143 1.50 -5.96 -3.65
C TRP A 143 2.76 -5.36 -4.26
N MET A 144 2.78 -4.05 -4.48
CA MET A 144 3.96 -3.32 -4.97
C MET A 144 5.13 -3.41 -4.01
N SER A 145 4.89 -3.18 -2.71
CA SER A 145 5.92 -3.27 -1.65
C SER A 145 6.54 -4.67 -1.57
N ARG A 146 5.71 -5.72 -1.72
CA ARG A 146 6.18 -7.11 -1.78
C ARG A 146 7.11 -7.37 -2.96
N LEU A 147 6.68 -6.97 -4.16
CA LEU A 147 7.42 -7.23 -5.40
C LEU A 147 8.76 -6.48 -5.44
N LEU A 148 8.78 -5.23 -4.98
CA LEU A 148 10.01 -4.44 -4.87
C LEU A 148 11.03 -5.09 -3.93
N LYS A 149 10.60 -5.54 -2.74
CA LYS A 149 11.49 -6.21 -1.79
C LYS A 149 12.03 -7.55 -2.29
N ASN A 150 11.27 -8.27 -3.11
CA ASN A 150 11.70 -9.55 -3.67
C ASN A 150 12.73 -9.39 -4.80
N ASN A 151 12.67 -8.30 -5.57
CA ASN A 151 13.67 -8.03 -6.63
C ASN A 151 14.97 -7.41 -6.10
N LEU A 152 14.97 -6.84 -4.89
CA LEU A 152 16.15 -6.19 -4.28
C LEU A 152 17.04 -7.16 -3.49
N MET A 153 16.55 -8.35 -3.17
CA MET A 153 17.38 -9.47 -2.73
C MET A 153 17.40 -10.48 -3.86
N ASP A 154 18.40 -10.39 -4.75
CA ASP A 154 18.85 -11.57 -5.48
C ASP A 154 19.04 -12.67 -4.45
N ASP A 155 18.26 -13.74 -4.61
CA ASP A 155 18.13 -14.80 -3.62
C ASP A 155 19.53 -15.24 -3.15
N VAL A 156 19.78 -15.27 -1.84
CA VAL A 156 21.06 -15.79 -1.34
C VAL A 156 21.21 -17.26 -1.75
N PHE A 157 20.10 -17.94 -2.02
CA PHE A 157 19.99 -19.28 -2.59
C PHE A 157 19.65 -19.26 -4.09
N ASN A 158 20.23 -18.33 -4.85
CA ASN A 158 20.18 -18.40 -6.32
C ASN A 158 21.12 -19.52 -6.81
N THR A 159 20.78 -20.16 -7.92
CA THR A 159 21.55 -21.28 -8.50
C THR A 159 23.03 -20.98 -8.72
N GLU A 160 23.38 -19.71 -8.99
CA GLU A 160 24.74 -19.17 -9.08
C GLU A 160 25.43 -19.03 -7.72
N ASN A 161 24.70 -18.61 -6.68
CA ASN A 161 25.22 -18.48 -5.31
C ASN A 161 25.35 -19.85 -4.61
N GLU A 162 24.53 -20.83 -4.99
CA GLU A 162 24.65 -22.23 -4.52
C GLU A 162 25.72 -23.03 -5.29
N SER A 163 26.21 -22.50 -6.41
CA SER A 163 27.23 -23.13 -7.24
C SER A 163 28.61 -22.52 -7.03
N PHE A 164 29.62 -23.38 -6.99
CA PHE A 164 31.03 -22.98 -6.87
C PHE A 164 31.77 -23.23 -8.19
N MET A 165 32.92 -22.58 -8.36
CA MET A 165 33.82 -22.87 -9.47
C MET A 165 34.25 -24.35 -9.42
N GLN A 166 33.92 -25.12 -10.44
CA GLN A 166 34.38 -26.50 -10.59
C GLN A 166 35.62 -26.57 -11.49
N GLU A 167 36.39 -27.64 -11.36
CA GLU A 167 37.57 -27.88 -12.19
C GLU A 167 37.15 -28.10 -13.65
N THR A 168 37.75 -27.35 -14.58
CA THR A 168 37.40 -27.39 -16.01
C THR A 168 38.44 -28.11 -16.86
N ARG A 169 39.56 -28.50 -16.26
CA ARG A 169 40.64 -29.20 -16.94
C ARG A 169 40.40 -30.71 -16.94
N LEU A 170 40.73 -31.35 -18.05
CA LEU A 170 40.78 -32.80 -18.14
C LEU A 170 42.06 -33.29 -17.47
N MET A 171 41.93 -34.12 -16.43
CA MET A 171 43.07 -34.73 -15.75
C MET A 171 43.29 -36.14 -16.30
N GLU A 172 44.53 -36.45 -16.68
CA GLU A 172 44.95 -37.75 -17.20
C GLU A 172 45.94 -38.38 -16.22
N ASN A 173 45.44 -39.13 -15.24
CA ASN A 173 46.24 -39.92 -14.30
C ASN A 173 45.56 -41.28 -14.09
N GLU A 174 46.31 -42.29 -13.64
CA GLU A 174 45.86 -43.66 -13.39
C GLU A 174 44.66 -43.72 -12.43
N TYR A 175 44.50 -42.73 -11.55
CA TYR A 175 43.41 -42.65 -10.58
C TYR A 175 42.39 -41.54 -10.86
N SER A 176 42.50 -40.79 -11.97
CA SER A 176 41.56 -39.70 -12.26
C SER A 176 40.27 -40.21 -12.89
N VAL A 177 39.12 -39.75 -12.38
CA VAL A 177 37.80 -39.99 -12.95
C VAL A 177 37.18 -38.64 -13.31
N ASN A 178 36.97 -38.39 -14.60
CA ASN A 178 36.37 -37.15 -15.10
C ASN A 178 34.88 -37.36 -15.36
N LEU A 179 34.02 -36.65 -14.63
CA LEU A 179 32.56 -36.73 -14.77
C LEU A 179 32.03 -35.46 -15.45
N PRO A 180 31.25 -35.56 -16.53
CA PRO A 180 30.67 -34.40 -17.17
C PRO A 180 29.57 -33.79 -16.31
N THR A 181 29.76 -32.56 -15.84
CA THR A 181 28.79 -31.80 -15.05
C THR A 181 28.47 -30.46 -15.70
N ARG A 182 27.35 -29.85 -15.32
CA ARG A 182 27.03 -28.46 -15.62
C ARG A 182 27.04 -27.69 -14.32
N PHE A 183 27.81 -26.60 -14.25
CA PHE A 183 27.82 -25.69 -13.12
C PHE A 183 27.65 -24.25 -13.60
N TYR A 184 27.18 -23.38 -12.72
CA TYR A 184 27.09 -21.95 -12.94
C TYR A 184 28.14 -21.28 -12.03
N TYR A 185 28.75 -20.18 -12.44
CA TYR A 185 29.69 -19.43 -11.60
C TYR A 185 29.93 -18.05 -12.21
N LYS A 186 29.67 -16.97 -11.45
CA LYS A 186 29.87 -15.57 -11.85
C LYS A 186 29.28 -15.23 -13.24
N LYS A 187 27.98 -15.41 -13.41
CA LYS A 187 27.29 -15.02 -14.63
C LYS A 187 26.66 -13.63 -14.51
#